data_AF-A0A9P3JAG2-F1
#
_entry.id   AF-A0A9P3JAG2-F1
#
_cell.length_a   1.000
_cell.length_b   1.000
_cell.length_c   1.000
_cell.angle_alpha   90.00
_cell.angle_beta   90.00
_cell.angle_gamma   90.00
#
_symmetry.space_group_name_H-M   'P 1'
#
loop_
_entity.id
_entity.type
_entity.pdbx_description
1 polymer ?
#
loop_
_entity_poly.entity_id
_entity_poly.type
_entity_poly.pdbx_seq_one_letter_code
_entity_poly.pdbx_strand_id
1 'polypeptide(L)'
;LDYAEEKPGGNSALAEESLQLLSCVRTPEAACDLLVRIGALPFHAHAFRLAASAVPASFPKSVSTYCASLAANPPPDPDEGIRVDLTHLKVYTIDSYDTVEVDDGLSAETLPDGRIKVWIHVADPSRWMRPGDRLDTEARKRATSAYLATGAVPMIPFSLAAGPMSLSLPPAAAAADGGAAGEFSNAVCAVTVVVTLSPDFSIDDVDIMNSFICPTYRLAYDQLPEMLAMAGEHEPELLLLSDIATGRLRTACKMGQQIFPSPNPTSK
;
A
#
# COMPACT_ATOMS: atom_id res chain seq x y z
N LEU A 1 -10.29 2.02 -18.87
CA LEU A 1 -11.65 1.95 -19.45
C LEU A 1 -12.47 3.01 -18.73
N ASP A 2 -12.66 4.17 -19.36
CA ASP A 2 -13.45 5.29 -18.83
C ASP A 2 -14.93 4.89 -18.83
N TYR A 3 -15.46 4.45 -17.70
CA TYR A 3 -16.91 4.43 -17.48
C TYR A 3 -17.28 5.80 -16.88
N ALA A 4 -17.67 6.72 -17.76
CA ALA A 4 -18.31 7.96 -17.37
C ALA A 4 -19.73 7.65 -16.85
N GLU A 5 -20.07 8.17 -15.67
CA GLU A 5 -21.45 8.22 -15.18
C GLU A 5 -22.27 9.16 -16.08
N GLU A 6 -22.89 8.62 -17.13
CA GLU A 6 -23.96 9.30 -17.84
C GLU A 6 -25.26 9.24 -17.02
N LYS A 7 -25.99 10.37 -16.99
CA LYS A 7 -27.27 10.51 -16.28
C LYS A 7 -28.28 9.39 -16.66
N PRO A 8 -29.07 8.88 -15.69
CA PRO A 8 -29.95 7.73 -15.89
C PRO A 8 -31.27 8.14 -16.58
N GLY A 9 -31.22 8.40 -17.89
CA GLY A 9 -32.43 8.82 -18.63
C GLY A 9 -32.62 8.19 -20.01
N GLY A 10 -31.54 7.90 -20.75
CA GLY A 10 -31.63 7.38 -22.13
C GLY A 10 -31.22 5.90 -22.28
N ASN A 11 -30.19 5.48 -21.55
CA ASN A 11 -29.54 4.18 -21.79
C ASN A 11 -30.26 2.98 -21.14
N SER A 12 -31.11 3.18 -20.12
CA SER A 12 -31.79 2.04 -19.46
C SER A 12 -32.92 1.46 -20.30
N ALA A 13 -33.67 2.30 -21.02
CA ALA A 13 -34.76 1.86 -21.90
C ALA A 13 -34.26 1.00 -23.06
N LEU A 14 -33.15 1.42 -23.69
CA LEU A 14 -32.47 0.64 -24.74
C LEU A 14 -31.90 -0.68 -24.21
N ALA A 15 -31.36 -0.68 -22.99
CA ALA A 15 -30.86 -1.90 -22.36
C ALA A 15 -31.99 -2.88 -22.04
N GLU A 16 -33.12 -2.39 -21.50
CA GLU A 16 -34.30 -3.20 -21.21
C GLU A 16 -34.94 -3.77 -22.49
N GLU A 17 -35.05 -2.98 -23.55
CA GLU A 17 -35.55 -3.41 -24.86
C GLU A 17 -34.64 -4.47 -25.51
N SER A 18 -33.32 -4.29 -25.44
CA SER A 18 -32.35 -5.27 -25.93
C SER A 18 -32.46 -6.60 -25.18
N LEU A 19 -32.62 -6.57 -23.85
CA LEU A 19 -32.81 -7.77 -23.04
C LEU A 19 -34.13 -8.47 -23.35
N GLN A 20 -35.19 -7.69 -23.60
CA GLN A 20 -36.51 -8.19 -23.95
C GLN A 20 -36.50 -8.89 -25.33
N LEU A 21 -35.81 -8.31 -26.33
CA LEU A 21 -35.63 -8.92 -27.65
C LEU A 21 -34.87 -10.25 -27.57
N LEU A 22 -33.92 -10.37 -26.64
CA LEU A 22 -33.11 -11.57 -26.41
C LEU A 22 -33.76 -12.56 -25.43
N SER A 23 -35.02 -12.33 -25.03
CA SER A 23 -35.75 -13.14 -24.05
C SER A 23 -35.01 -13.35 -22.71
N CYS A 24 -34.16 -12.39 -22.34
CA CYS A 24 -33.42 -12.40 -21.09
C CYS A 24 -34.25 -11.79 -19.96
N VAL A 25 -33.98 -12.20 -18.72
CA VAL A 25 -34.58 -11.56 -17.54
C VAL A 25 -34.09 -10.11 -17.49
N ARG A 26 -34.98 -9.14 -17.21
CA ARG A 26 -34.63 -7.71 -17.15
C ARG A 26 -34.01 -7.37 -15.79
N THR A 27 -32.84 -7.95 -15.53
CA THR A 27 -32.05 -7.65 -14.33
C THR A 27 -30.65 -7.18 -14.71
N PRO A 28 -29.99 -6.36 -13.88
CA PRO A 28 -28.61 -5.97 -14.09
C PRO A 28 -27.65 -7.16 -14.21
N GLU A 29 -27.94 -8.27 -13.53
CA GLU A 29 -27.15 -9.50 -13.59
C GLU A 29 -27.26 -10.16 -14.97
N ALA A 30 -28.47 -10.27 -15.51
CA ALA A 30 -28.70 -10.82 -16.84
C ALA A 30 -28.13 -9.93 -17.96
N ALA A 31 -28.12 -8.61 -17.76
CA ALA A 31 -27.42 -7.67 -18.63
C ALA A 31 -25.91 -7.91 -18.63
N CYS A 32 -25.32 -8.08 -17.44
CA CYS A 32 -23.90 -8.39 -17.28
C CYS A 32 -23.54 -9.74 -17.93
N ASP A 33 -24.34 -10.78 -17.69
CA ASP A 33 -24.18 -12.10 -18.31
C ASP A 33 -24.20 -12.03 -19.83
N LEU A 34 -25.15 -11.28 -20.39
CA LEU A 34 -25.24 -11.09 -21.83
C LEU A 34 -23.99 -10.40 -22.38
N LEU A 35 -23.55 -9.31 -21.74
CA LEU A 35 -22.35 -8.57 -22.13
C LEU A 35 -21.09 -9.44 -22.05
N VAL A 36 -20.99 -10.32 -21.06
CA VAL A 36 -19.92 -11.33 -20.96
C VAL A 36 -20.01 -12.33 -22.13
N ARG A 37 -21.21 -12.84 -22.42
CA ARG A 37 -21.42 -13.84 -23.49
C ARG A 37 -21.09 -13.31 -24.88
N ILE A 38 -21.34 -12.03 -25.14
CA ILE A 38 -21.02 -11.39 -26.43
C ILE A 38 -19.58 -10.86 -26.49
N GLY A 39 -18.79 -11.05 -25.43
CA GLY A 39 -17.39 -10.60 -25.35
C GLY A 39 -17.21 -9.09 -25.15
N ALA A 40 -18.29 -8.36 -24.84
CA ALA A 40 -18.23 -6.92 -24.52
C ALA A 40 -17.70 -6.66 -23.10
N LEU A 41 -17.87 -7.63 -22.18
CA LEU A 41 -17.26 -7.64 -20.86
C LEU A 41 -16.43 -8.92 -20.65
N PRO A 42 -15.35 -8.86 -19.85
CA PRO A 42 -14.58 -10.05 -19.51
C PRO A 42 -15.36 -10.98 -18.58
N PHE A 43 -15.06 -12.29 -18.62
CA PHE A 43 -15.76 -13.34 -17.86
C PHE A 43 -15.87 -13.07 -16.35
N HIS A 44 -14.91 -12.35 -15.77
CA HIS A 44 -14.85 -12.00 -14.35
C HIS A 44 -15.57 -10.69 -14.00
N ALA A 45 -16.31 -10.07 -14.93
CA ALA A 45 -16.98 -8.78 -14.71
C ALA A 45 -17.96 -8.79 -13.51
N HIS A 46 -18.52 -9.94 -13.14
CA HIS A 46 -19.37 -10.07 -11.95
C HIS A 46 -18.65 -9.76 -10.65
N ALA A 47 -17.40 -10.22 -10.48
CA ALA A 47 -16.63 -9.98 -9.27
C ALA A 47 -16.27 -8.48 -9.13
N PHE A 48 -15.91 -7.86 -10.26
CA PHE A 48 -15.65 -6.43 -10.31
C PHE A 48 -16.91 -5.61 -10.02
N ARG A 49 -18.07 -6.01 -10.56
CA ARG A 49 -19.34 -5.31 -10.32
C ARG A 49 -19.82 -5.46 -8.87
N LEU A 50 -19.64 -6.62 -8.25
CA LEU A 50 -19.97 -6.84 -6.84
C LEU A 50 -19.10 -5.98 -5.93
N ALA A 51 -17.79 -5.92 -6.17
CA ALA A 51 -16.90 -5.03 -5.43
C ALA A 51 -17.18 -3.55 -5.71
N ALA A 52 -17.45 -3.20 -6.97
CA ALA A 52 -17.78 -1.84 -7.39
C ALA A 52 -19.17 -1.37 -6.94
N SER A 53 -20.05 -2.30 -6.54
CA SER A 53 -21.36 -1.96 -5.99
C SER A 53 -21.27 -1.28 -4.61
N ALA A 54 -20.14 -1.46 -3.92
CA ALA A 54 -19.82 -0.76 -2.69
C ALA A 54 -18.95 0.50 -2.91
N VAL A 55 -18.11 0.52 -3.96
CA VAL A 55 -17.17 1.62 -4.24
C VAL A 55 -17.12 1.94 -5.75
N PRO A 56 -17.37 3.18 -6.19
CA PRO A 56 -17.29 3.53 -7.61
C PRO A 56 -15.95 3.15 -8.25
N ALA A 57 -16.01 2.45 -9.38
CA ALA A 57 -14.85 1.94 -10.09
C ALA A 57 -13.90 3.04 -10.62
N SER A 58 -14.45 4.21 -10.94
CA SER A 58 -13.69 5.37 -11.43
C SER A 58 -13.69 6.50 -10.40
N PHE A 59 -12.65 7.32 -10.43
CA PHE A 59 -12.60 8.56 -9.65
C PHE A 59 -13.33 9.67 -10.40
N PRO A 60 -14.07 10.55 -9.70
CA PRO A 60 -14.63 11.74 -10.32
C PRO A 60 -13.52 12.57 -10.99
N LYS A 61 -13.79 13.13 -12.18
CA LYS A 61 -12.81 13.95 -12.92
C LYS A 61 -12.22 15.08 -12.07
N SER A 62 -13.03 15.63 -11.16
CA SER A 62 -12.62 16.67 -10.21
C SER A 62 -11.52 16.22 -9.23
N VAL A 63 -11.46 14.93 -8.89
CA VAL A 63 -10.44 14.30 -8.05
C VAL A 63 -9.21 13.99 -8.91
N SER A 64 -9.38 13.37 -10.08
CA SER A 64 -8.25 13.06 -10.97
C SER A 64 -7.49 14.31 -11.40
N THR A 65 -8.19 15.40 -11.73
CA THR A 65 -7.55 16.70 -12.04
C THR A 65 -6.83 17.28 -10.82
N TYR A 66 -7.40 17.13 -9.62
CA TYR A 66 -6.74 17.57 -8.38
C TYR A 66 -5.46 16.79 -8.12
N CYS A 67 -5.48 15.45 -8.24
CA CYS A 67 -4.29 14.61 -8.08
C CYS A 67 -3.20 14.94 -9.10
N ALA A 68 -3.58 15.16 -10.36
CA ALA A 68 -2.63 15.61 -11.38
C ALA A 68 -1.98 16.96 -11.03
N SER A 69 -2.76 17.88 -10.46
CA SER A 69 -2.22 19.18 -9.99
C SER A 69 -1.27 19.04 -8.80
N LEU A 70 -1.56 18.14 -7.86
CA LEU A 70 -0.68 17.84 -6.72
C LEU A 70 0.63 17.20 -7.18
N ALA A 71 0.56 16.26 -8.12
CA ALA A 71 1.75 15.62 -8.68
C ALA A 71 2.64 16.61 -9.46
N ALA A 72 2.02 17.54 -10.20
CA ALA A 72 2.76 18.57 -10.95
C ALA A 72 3.34 19.67 -10.04
N ASN A 73 2.64 20.03 -8.97
CA ASN A 73 3.06 21.05 -8.02
C ASN A 73 2.85 20.53 -6.58
N PRO A 74 3.79 19.73 -6.06
CA PRO A 74 3.70 19.21 -4.70
C PRO A 74 3.56 20.36 -3.69
N PRO A 75 2.62 20.29 -2.74
CA PRO A 75 2.53 21.29 -1.69
C PRO A 75 3.80 21.24 -0.82
N PRO A 76 4.17 22.32 -0.11
CA PRO A 76 5.21 22.25 0.92
C PRO A 76 4.88 21.20 1.98
N ASP A 77 5.89 20.57 2.54
CA ASP A 77 5.72 19.60 3.61
C ASP A 77 5.34 20.33 4.90
N PRO A 78 4.17 20.02 5.51
CA PRO A 78 3.78 20.66 6.77
C PRO A 78 4.75 20.34 7.91
N ASP A 79 5.47 19.22 7.84
CA ASP A 79 6.29 18.69 8.93
C ASP A 79 7.80 18.72 8.62
N GLU A 80 8.22 19.40 7.54
CA GLU A 80 9.62 19.44 7.09
C GLU A 80 10.61 19.76 8.23
N GLY A 81 10.26 20.74 9.06
CA GLY A 81 11.10 21.22 10.16
C GLY A 81 11.11 20.34 11.40
N ILE A 82 10.27 19.31 11.47
CA ILE A 82 10.17 18.40 12.63
C ILE A 82 10.45 16.94 12.26
N ARG A 83 10.56 16.61 10.97
CA ARG A 83 10.89 15.26 10.53
C ARG A 83 12.30 14.88 10.96
N VAL A 84 12.42 13.68 11.52
CA VAL A 84 13.71 13.08 11.89
C VAL A 84 14.33 12.43 10.65
N ASP A 85 15.59 12.74 10.39
CA ASP A 85 16.34 12.09 9.31
C ASP A 85 16.80 10.69 9.73
N LEU A 86 16.19 9.68 9.12
CA LEU A 86 16.48 8.26 9.29
C LEU A 86 16.98 7.63 7.97
N THR A 87 17.42 8.44 7.00
CA THR A 87 17.88 7.96 5.69
C THR A 87 19.15 7.10 5.75
N HIS A 88 19.84 7.11 6.88
CA HIS A 88 21.02 6.28 7.16
C HIS A 88 20.67 4.84 7.56
N LEU A 89 19.41 4.56 7.92
CA LEU A 89 18.97 3.21 8.30
C LEU A 89 18.70 2.36 7.05
N LYS A 90 19.07 1.07 7.11
CA LYS A 90 18.62 0.10 6.11
C LYS A 90 17.13 -0.18 6.31
N VAL A 91 16.33 0.16 5.32
CA VAL A 91 14.87 -0.05 5.35
C VAL A 91 14.50 -1.22 4.44
N TYR A 92 13.86 -2.22 5.01
CA TYR A 92 13.34 -3.40 4.32
C TYR A 92 11.83 -3.28 4.18
N THR A 93 11.31 -3.28 2.95
CA THR A 93 9.87 -3.43 2.68
C THR A 93 9.63 -4.88 2.23
N ILE A 94 8.58 -5.50 2.76
CA ILE A 94 8.29 -6.92 2.57
C ILE A 94 6.84 -7.09 2.14
N ASP A 95 6.63 -7.36 0.86
CA ASP A 95 5.32 -7.34 0.23
C ASP A 95 5.12 -8.51 -0.73
N SER A 96 3.93 -8.63 -1.33
CA SER A 96 3.78 -9.47 -2.51
C SER A 96 4.47 -8.84 -3.72
N TYR A 97 4.95 -9.65 -4.66
CA TYR A 97 5.63 -9.17 -5.87
C TYR A 97 4.80 -8.19 -6.72
N ASP A 98 3.48 -8.37 -6.73
CA ASP A 98 2.50 -7.55 -7.46
C ASP A 98 2.07 -6.27 -6.73
N THR A 99 2.58 -6.05 -5.52
CA THR A 99 2.28 -4.85 -4.74
C THR A 99 2.79 -3.61 -5.46
N VAL A 100 2.02 -2.52 -5.46
CA VAL A 100 2.43 -1.25 -6.08
C VAL A 100 2.36 -0.08 -5.10
N GLU A 101 1.54 -0.20 -4.06
CA GLU A 101 1.42 0.70 -2.93
C GLU A 101 2.14 0.03 -1.75
N VAL A 102 3.36 0.50 -1.44
CA VAL A 102 4.14 -0.03 -0.32
C VAL A 102 3.87 0.83 0.90
N ASP A 103 3.14 0.27 1.87
CA ASP A 103 2.65 1.02 3.02
C ASP A 103 3.64 1.01 4.20
N ASP A 104 4.45 -0.04 4.34
CA ASP A 104 5.33 -0.19 5.49
C ASP A 104 6.74 -0.69 5.16
N GLY A 105 7.66 -0.36 6.06
CA GLY A 105 9.07 -0.75 6.00
C GLY A 105 9.66 -0.85 7.40
N LEU A 106 10.71 -1.68 7.54
CA LEU A 106 11.31 -2.00 8.83
C LEU A 106 12.80 -1.69 8.84
N SER A 107 13.28 -1.20 9.98
CA SER A 107 14.70 -1.12 10.33
C SER A 107 14.92 -1.66 11.75
N ALA A 108 16.11 -2.15 12.05
CA ALA A 108 16.47 -2.58 13.40
C ALA A 108 17.97 -2.39 13.68
N GLU A 109 18.29 -2.07 14.94
CA GLU A 109 19.66 -2.03 15.45
C GLU A 109 19.75 -2.61 16.87
N THR A 110 20.90 -3.15 17.22
CA THR A 110 21.23 -3.48 18.61
C THR A 110 21.98 -2.30 19.25
N LEU A 111 21.49 -1.81 20.38
CA LEU A 111 22.08 -0.71 21.14
C LEU A 111 23.30 -1.18 21.95
N PRO A 112 24.21 -0.26 22.34
CA PRO A 112 25.40 -0.60 23.13
C PRO A 112 25.12 -1.24 24.50
N ASP A 113 23.94 -0.99 25.06
CA ASP A 113 23.48 -1.56 26.34
C ASP A 113 22.80 -2.94 26.19
N GLY A 114 22.75 -3.47 24.97
CA GLY A 114 22.15 -4.76 24.64
C GLY A 114 20.64 -4.70 24.36
N ARG A 115 19.99 -3.55 24.52
CA ARG A 115 18.61 -3.35 24.05
C ARG A 115 18.57 -3.33 22.53
N ILE A 116 17.39 -3.54 21.97
CA ILE A 116 17.17 -3.56 20.53
C ILE A 116 16.23 -2.42 20.19
N LYS A 117 16.51 -1.66 19.14
CA LYS A 117 15.61 -0.64 18.63
C LYS A 117 15.07 -1.09 17.28
N VAL A 118 13.76 -1.03 17.13
CA VAL A 118 13.03 -1.38 15.90
C VAL A 118 12.28 -0.14 15.44
N TRP A 119 12.38 0.16 14.16
CA TRP A 119 11.58 1.20 13.53
C TRP A 119 10.60 0.57 12.58
N ILE A 120 9.34 0.94 12.75
CA ILE A 120 8.23 0.58 11.87
C ILE A 120 7.86 1.86 11.13
N HIS A 121 8.31 1.96 9.89
CA HIS A 121 8.07 3.09 9.01
C HIS A 121 6.76 2.85 8.28
N VAL A 122 5.82 3.79 8.39
CA VAL A 122 4.53 3.75 7.68
C VAL A 122 4.49 4.92 6.70
N ALA A 123 4.06 4.68 5.47
CA ALA A 123 3.78 5.69 4.48
C ALA A 123 2.99 6.87 5.06
N ASP A 124 3.38 8.09 4.70
CA ASP A 124 2.74 9.32 5.20
C ASP A 124 1.89 10.00 4.11
N PRO A 125 0.64 9.54 3.85
CA PRO A 125 -0.25 10.21 2.93
C PRO A 125 -0.70 11.60 3.43
N SER A 126 -0.54 11.90 4.72
CA SER A 126 -0.90 13.21 5.30
C SER A 126 0.02 14.34 4.80
N ARG A 127 1.22 13.99 4.32
CA ARG A 127 2.09 14.88 3.54
C ARG A 127 1.42 15.48 2.31
N TRP A 128 0.49 14.74 1.70
CA TRP A 128 -0.11 15.04 0.40
C TRP A 128 -1.60 15.38 0.48
N MET A 129 -2.23 15.11 1.63
CA MET A 129 -3.67 15.21 1.82
C MET A 129 -3.98 15.94 3.13
N ARG A 130 -4.96 16.84 3.09
CA ARG A 130 -5.42 17.57 4.29
C ARG A 130 -6.86 17.20 4.63
N PRO A 131 -7.22 17.16 5.92
CA PRO A 131 -8.62 17.02 6.33
C PRO A 131 -9.51 18.06 5.64
N GLY A 132 -10.57 17.59 5.00
CA GLY A 132 -11.57 18.39 4.27
C GLY A 132 -11.23 18.66 2.81
N ASP A 133 -10.06 18.25 2.30
CA ASP A 133 -9.73 18.44 0.89
C ASP A 133 -10.47 17.44 -0.03
N ARG A 134 -10.25 17.58 -1.34
CA ARG A 134 -10.92 16.74 -2.36
C ARG A 134 -10.50 15.29 -2.26
N LEU A 135 -9.25 15.03 -1.91
CA LEU A 135 -8.71 13.68 -1.84
C LEU A 135 -9.18 12.99 -0.55
N ASP A 136 -9.17 13.67 0.59
CA ASP A 136 -9.72 13.20 1.87
C ASP A 136 -11.21 12.90 1.75
N THR A 137 -11.96 13.80 1.13
CA THR A 137 -13.40 13.61 0.92
C THR A 137 -13.70 12.37 0.07
N GLU A 138 -12.89 12.10 -0.94
CA GLU A 138 -13.04 10.90 -1.78
C GLU A 138 -12.56 9.64 -1.07
N ALA A 139 -11.39 9.67 -0.42
CA ALA A 139 -10.85 8.56 0.35
C ALA A 139 -11.83 8.11 1.45
N ARG A 140 -12.44 9.06 2.19
CA ARG A 140 -13.48 8.73 3.19
C ARG A 140 -14.72 8.07 2.61
N LYS A 141 -15.12 8.40 1.37
CA LYS A 141 -16.26 7.73 0.71
C LYS A 141 -15.92 6.30 0.32
N ARG A 142 -14.66 6.05 -0.07
CA ARG A 142 -14.17 4.73 -0.49
C ARG A 142 -13.83 3.83 0.70
N ALA A 143 -13.40 4.43 1.81
CA ALA A 143 -13.01 3.84 3.10
C ALA A 143 -11.83 2.85 3.07
N THR A 144 -11.71 2.03 2.04
CA THR A 144 -10.64 1.04 1.87
C THR A 144 -10.37 0.82 0.38
N SER A 145 -9.15 0.40 0.05
CA SER A 145 -8.86 -0.23 -1.23
C SER A 145 -9.52 -1.62 -1.25
N ALA A 146 -10.10 -2.00 -2.40
CA ALA A 146 -10.67 -3.33 -2.60
C ALA A 146 -9.79 -4.12 -3.56
N TYR A 147 -9.20 -5.21 -3.07
CA TYR A 147 -8.32 -6.09 -3.84
C TYR A 147 -9.11 -7.28 -4.40
N LEU A 148 -9.06 -7.46 -5.72
CA LEU A 148 -9.76 -8.49 -6.46
C LEU A 148 -8.74 -9.36 -7.19
N ALA A 149 -9.15 -10.59 -7.54
CA ALA A 149 -8.29 -11.50 -8.31
C ALA A 149 -7.82 -10.93 -9.66
N THR A 150 -8.48 -9.87 -10.17
CA THR A 150 -8.21 -9.26 -11.46
C THR A 150 -7.69 -7.83 -11.37
N GLY A 151 -7.37 -7.34 -10.17
CA GLY A 151 -6.85 -6.00 -9.94
C GLY A 151 -7.38 -5.36 -8.66
N ALA A 152 -7.12 -4.07 -8.48
CA ALA A 152 -7.56 -3.31 -7.32
C ALA A 152 -8.48 -2.15 -7.71
N VAL A 153 -9.46 -1.87 -6.85
CA VAL A 153 -10.19 -0.60 -6.82
C VAL A 153 -9.59 0.22 -5.69
N PRO A 154 -8.70 1.18 -5.98
CA PRO A 154 -7.93 1.83 -4.93
C PRO A 154 -8.75 2.90 -4.21
N MET A 155 -8.41 3.12 -2.93
CA MET A 155 -8.96 4.20 -2.11
C MET A 155 -8.48 5.57 -2.59
N ILE A 156 -7.23 5.65 -3.03
CA ILE A 156 -6.56 6.86 -3.52
C ILE A 156 -6.12 6.59 -4.97
N PRO A 157 -6.15 7.58 -5.89
CA PRO A 157 -5.66 7.35 -7.24
C PRO A 157 -4.20 6.88 -7.24
N PHE A 158 -3.91 5.80 -7.97
CA PHE A 158 -2.58 5.18 -8.03
C PHE A 158 -1.44 6.15 -8.38
N SER A 159 -1.73 7.23 -9.12
CA SER A 159 -0.73 8.27 -9.43
C SER A 159 -0.11 8.92 -8.19
N LEU A 160 -0.83 8.92 -7.06
CA LEU A 160 -0.32 9.35 -5.77
C LEU A 160 0.02 8.15 -4.88
N ALA A 161 -0.89 7.18 -4.79
CA ALA A 161 -0.77 6.06 -3.87
C ALA A 161 0.46 5.18 -4.14
N ALA A 162 0.67 4.77 -5.39
CA ALA A 162 1.84 3.98 -5.81
C ALA A 162 3.08 4.84 -6.14
N GLY A 163 2.92 6.16 -6.09
CA GLY A 163 3.99 7.10 -6.36
C GLY A 163 4.48 7.73 -5.06
N PRO A 164 4.27 9.04 -4.86
CA PRO A 164 4.86 9.76 -3.75
C PRO A 164 4.29 9.45 -2.35
N MET A 165 3.20 8.69 -2.25
CA MET A 165 2.68 8.20 -0.97
C MET A 165 3.18 6.79 -0.62
N SER A 166 3.92 6.13 -1.51
CA SER A 166 4.45 4.78 -1.31
C SER A 166 5.88 4.84 -0.78
N LEU A 167 6.26 3.87 0.05
CA LEU A 167 7.65 3.63 0.47
C LEU A 167 8.45 2.90 -0.63
N SER A 168 8.36 3.41 -1.86
CA SER A 168 8.99 2.80 -3.04
C SER A 168 10.51 3.05 -3.06
N LEU A 169 11.25 2.08 -3.61
CA LEU A 169 12.68 2.25 -3.86
C LEU A 169 12.95 3.44 -4.79
N PRO A 170 14.05 4.16 -4.58
CA PRO A 170 14.47 5.19 -5.50
C PRO A 170 14.78 4.61 -6.90
N PRO A 171 14.63 5.41 -7.97
CA PRO A 171 14.99 4.96 -9.31
C PRO A 171 16.46 4.53 -9.36
N ALA A 172 16.77 3.42 -10.03
CA ALA A 172 18.12 2.83 -10.10
C ALA A 172 19.22 3.80 -10.56
N ALA A 173 18.87 4.85 -11.32
CA ALA A 173 19.81 5.91 -11.75
C ALA A 173 20.34 6.77 -10.58
N ALA A 174 19.58 6.88 -9.48
CA ALA A 174 19.97 7.67 -8.32
C ALA A 174 20.84 6.90 -7.30
N ALA A 175 21.00 5.57 -7.47
CA ALA A 175 21.85 4.74 -6.62
C ALA A 175 23.29 4.60 -7.17
N ALA A 176 23.51 4.90 -8.45
CA ALA A 176 24.80 4.71 -9.13
C ALA A 176 25.76 5.89 -9.00
N ASP A 177 25.23 7.10 -8.79
CA ASP A 177 26.04 8.30 -8.65
C ASP A 177 26.27 8.59 -7.17
N GLY A 178 27.42 8.14 -6.64
CA GLY A 178 27.98 8.62 -5.37
C GLY A 178 28.37 10.11 -5.40
N GLY A 179 27.64 10.92 -6.16
CA GLY A 179 27.79 12.35 -6.32
C GLY A 179 26.72 13.09 -5.53
N ALA A 180 27.09 14.24 -5.00
CA ALA A 180 26.24 15.13 -4.21
C ALA A 180 25.00 15.62 -4.99
N ALA A 181 23.98 14.78 -5.12
CA ALA A 181 22.61 15.23 -5.17
C ALA A 181 22.27 15.76 -3.78
N GLY A 182 21.55 16.88 -3.68
CA GLY A 182 21.17 17.47 -2.38
C GLY A 182 20.61 16.39 -1.45
N GLU A 183 20.93 16.48 -0.16
CA GLU A 183 20.86 15.46 0.92
C GLU A 183 19.62 14.55 1.00
N PHE A 184 18.58 14.78 0.21
CA PHE A 184 17.29 14.07 0.26
C PHE A 184 16.73 13.62 -1.10
N SER A 185 17.55 13.50 -2.16
CA SER A 185 17.00 13.25 -3.52
C SER A 185 16.19 11.94 -3.68
N ASN A 186 16.32 11.01 -2.73
CA ASN A 186 15.66 9.70 -2.71
C ASN A 186 14.84 9.45 -1.43
N ALA A 187 14.73 10.44 -0.55
CA ALA A 187 14.03 10.28 0.72
C ALA A 187 12.51 10.29 0.51
N VAL A 188 11.81 9.41 1.23
CA VAL A 188 10.34 9.39 1.30
C VAL A 188 9.89 9.77 2.71
N CYS A 189 8.70 10.36 2.79
CA CYS A 189 8.08 10.76 4.05
C CYS A 189 7.40 9.55 4.69
N ALA A 190 7.69 9.31 5.97
CA ALA A 190 7.05 8.28 6.76
C ALA A 190 6.61 8.82 8.13
N VAL A 191 5.61 8.19 8.71
CA VAL A 191 5.35 8.21 10.15
C VAL A 191 6.01 6.95 10.72
N THR A 192 6.94 7.13 11.63
CA THR A 192 7.75 6.04 12.18
C THR A 192 7.40 5.80 13.64
N VAL A 193 7.06 4.54 13.95
CA VAL A 193 6.95 4.06 15.32
C VAL A 193 8.28 3.43 15.72
N VAL A 194 8.87 3.92 16.79
CA VAL A 194 10.11 3.39 17.35
C VAL A 194 9.78 2.55 18.57
N VAL A 195 10.22 1.30 18.56
CA VAL A 195 10.02 0.38 19.67
C VAL A 195 11.38 0.01 20.23
N THR A 196 11.61 0.33 21.50
CA THR A 196 12.79 -0.18 22.23
C THR A 196 12.41 -1.47 22.94
N LEU A 197 13.16 -2.52 22.65
CA LEU A 197 12.98 -3.85 23.20
C LEU A 197 14.12 -4.19 24.16
N SER A 198 13.77 -4.85 25.26
CA SER A 198 14.73 -5.56 26.09
C SER A 198 15.37 -6.74 25.34
N PRO A 199 16.51 -7.29 25.81
CA PRO A 199 17.15 -8.47 25.19
C PRO A 199 16.27 -9.72 25.09
N ASP A 200 15.20 -9.79 25.89
CA ASP A 200 14.20 -10.87 25.86
C ASP A 200 13.02 -10.58 24.91
N PHE A 201 13.12 -9.51 24.13
CA PHE A 201 12.10 -8.98 23.22
C PHE A 201 10.83 -8.45 23.91
N SER A 202 10.85 -8.21 25.22
CA SER A 202 9.79 -7.41 25.86
C SER A 202 9.90 -5.93 25.46
N ILE A 203 8.78 -5.20 25.46
CA ILE A 203 8.75 -3.79 25.06
C ILE A 203 9.11 -2.95 26.29
N ASP A 204 10.17 -2.17 26.18
CA ASP A 204 10.60 -1.21 27.20
C ASP A 204 9.96 0.16 26.97
N ASP A 205 9.94 0.62 25.71
CA ASP A 205 9.52 1.97 25.34
C ASP A 205 8.98 2.03 23.92
N VAL A 206 8.10 3.00 23.66
CA VAL A 206 7.50 3.27 22.34
C VAL A 206 7.44 4.77 22.10
N ASP A 207 7.94 5.20 20.95
CA ASP A 207 7.87 6.60 20.49
C ASP A 207 7.32 6.67 19.06
N ILE A 208 6.79 7.84 18.67
CA ILE A 208 6.22 8.09 17.34
C ILE A 208 6.73 9.42 16.81
N MET A 209 7.25 9.41 15.59
CA MET A 209 7.82 10.60 14.94
C MET A 209 7.54 10.62 13.44
N ASN A 210 7.45 11.81 12.87
CA ASN A 210 7.52 11.96 11.42
C ASN A 210 8.99 11.89 11.01
N SER A 211 9.28 11.25 9.88
CA SER A 211 10.65 10.98 9.46
C SER A 211 10.85 11.02 7.95
N PHE A 212 12.10 11.24 7.56
CA PHE A 212 12.60 10.92 6.22
C PHE A 212 13.33 9.59 6.26
N ILE A 213 13.01 8.70 5.32
CA ILE A 213 13.67 7.40 5.17
C ILE A 213 14.07 7.15 3.73
N CYS A 214 15.00 6.21 3.51
CA CYS A 214 15.38 5.74 2.19
C CYS A 214 15.17 4.22 2.11
N PRO A 215 14.04 3.73 1.57
CA PRO A 215 13.83 2.31 1.27
C PRO A 215 15.06 1.71 0.60
N THR A 216 15.64 0.69 1.22
CA THR A 216 16.92 0.08 0.78
C THR A 216 16.67 -1.21 0.02
N TYR A 217 15.79 -2.06 0.58
CA TYR A 217 15.43 -3.35 0.01
C TYR A 217 13.93 -3.45 -0.15
N ARG A 218 13.51 -3.96 -1.30
CA ARG A 218 12.15 -4.39 -1.55
C ARG A 218 12.16 -5.90 -1.78
N LEU A 219 11.62 -6.63 -0.82
CA LEU A 219 11.63 -8.09 -0.80
C LEU A 219 10.22 -8.62 -1.00
N ALA A 220 10.12 -9.67 -1.80
CA ALA A 220 8.90 -10.47 -1.82
C ALA A 220 8.93 -11.54 -0.72
N TYR A 221 7.78 -11.92 -0.18
CA TYR A 221 7.70 -12.95 0.87
C TYR A 221 8.33 -14.30 0.46
N ASP A 222 8.26 -14.66 -0.82
CA ASP A 222 8.86 -15.87 -1.37
C ASP A 222 10.39 -15.81 -1.48
N GLN A 223 10.96 -14.60 -1.53
CA GLN A 223 12.40 -14.35 -1.55
C GLN A 223 13.03 -14.35 -0.16
N LEU A 224 12.25 -14.14 0.91
CA LEU A 224 12.75 -14.04 2.28
C LEU A 224 13.59 -15.25 2.73
N PRO A 225 13.19 -16.52 2.48
CA PRO A 225 13.98 -17.66 2.92
C PRO A 225 15.40 -17.67 2.31
N GLU A 226 15.51 -17.36 1.02
CA GLU A 226 16.80 -17.28 0.33
C GLU A 226 17.63 -16.10 0.84
N MET A 227 17.01 -14.93 1.01
CA MET A 227 17.67 -13.75 1.56
C MET A 227 18.18 -13.98 2.98
N LEU A 228 17.40 -14.61 3.85
CA LEU A 228 17.82 -14.95 5.21
C LEU A 228 18.96 -15.98 5.23
N ALA A 229 18.93 -16.96 4.32
CA ALA A 229 20.01 -17.95 4.21
C ALA A 229 21.33 -17.31 3.71
N MET A 230 21.24 -16.25 2.91
CA MET A 230 22.39 -15.55 2.33
C MET A 230 22.84 -14.33 3.13
N ALA A 231 22.01 -13.82 4.06
CA ALA A 231 22.25 -12.61 4.83
C ALA A 231 23.61 -12.65 5.58
N GLY A 232 23.90 -13.77 6.24
CA GLY A 232 25.18 -13.98 6.94
C GLY A 232 25.59 -12.78 7.79
N GLU A 233 26.86 -12.38 7.69
CA GLU A 233 27.37 -11.16 8.34
C GLU A 233 27.11 -9.88 7.53
N HIS A 234 26.56 -9.98 6.32
CA HIS A 234 26.37 -8.85 5.41
C HIS A 234 25.05 -8.09 5.64
N GLU A 235 24.03 -8.78 6.12
CA GLU A 235 22.70 -8.22 6.44
C GLU A 235 22.26 -8.56 7.88
N PRO A 236 23.01 -8.11 8.91
CA PRO A 236 22.70 -8.39 10.31
C PRO A 236 21.35 -7.80 10.75
N GLU A 237 20.91 -6.70 10.15
CA GLU A 237 19.63 -6.06 10.46
C GLU A 237 18.44 -6.95 10.06
N LEU A 238 18.53 -7.63 8.91
CA LEU A 238 17.48 -8.56 8.45
C LEU A 238 17.38 -9.80 9.35
N LEU A 239 18.53 -10.33 9.79
CA LEU A 239 18.56 -11.45 10.75
C LEU A 239 17.97 -11.02 12.11
N LEU A 240 18.32 -9.82 12.58
CA LEU A 240 17.78 -9.26 13.81
C LEU A 240 16.25 -9.10 13.72
N LEU A 241 15.72 -8.59 12.62
CA LEU A 241 14.27 -8.50 12.38
C LEU A 241 13.58 -9.88 12.45
N SER A 242 14.20 -10.91 11.90
CA SER A 242 13.70 -12.30 11.98
C SER A 242 13.68 -12.83 13.42
N ASP A 243 14.74 -12.57 14.18
CA ASP A 243 14.85 -12.95 15.59
C ASP A 243 13.81 -12.22 16.45
N ILE A 244 13.62 -10.92 16.23
CA ILE A 244 12.58 -10.11 16.87
C ILE A 244 11.21 -10.71 16.57
N ALA A 245 10.88 -10.94 15.30
CA ALA A 245 9.57 -11.48 14.91
C ALA A 245 9.29 -12.82 15.60
N THR A 246 10.27 -13.72 15.60
CA THR A 246 10.17 -15.03 16.26
C THR A 246 10.03 -14.90 17.78
N GLY A 247 10.83 -14.05 18.41
CA GLY A 247 10.82 -13.81 19.86
C GLY A 247 9.51 -13.19 20.34
N ARG A 248 9.02 -12.18 19.61
CA ARG A 248 7.74 -11.52 19.88
C ARG A 248 6.57 -12.48 19.71
N LEU A 249 6.56 -13.31 18.67
CA LEU A 249 5.53 -14.33 18.46
C LEU A 249 5.48 -15.34 19.61
N ARG A 250 6.63 -15.84 20.06
CA ARG A 250 6.71 -16.75 21.21
C ARG A 250 6.15 -16.11 22.48
N THR A 251 6.48 -14.83 22.71
CA THR A 251 5.99 -14.08 23.86
C THR A 251 4.48 -13.89 23.80
N ALA A 252 3.95 -13.52 22.64
CA ALA A 252 2.52 -13.41 22.36
C ALA A 252 1.77 -14.73 22.65
N CYS A 253 2.27 -15.86 22.14
CA CYS A 253 1.68 -17.17 22.40
C CYS A 253 1.67 -17.52 23.90
N LYS A 254 2.75 -17.18 24.64
CA LYS A 254 2.80 -17.35 26.11
C LYS A 254 1.77 -16.48 26.84
N MET A 255 1.44 -15.31 26.30
CA MET A 255 0.38 -14.41 26.81
C MET A 255 -1.03 -14.83 26.38
N GLY A 256 -1.18 -15.94 25.66
CA GLY A 256 -2.48 -16.49 25.27
C GLY A 256 -2.96 -16.04 23.89
N GLN A 257 -2.14 -15.38 23.07
CA GLN A 257 -2.47 -15.11 21.68
C GLN A 257 -2.64 -16.43 20.92
N GLN A 258 -3.75 -16.56 20.19
CA GLN A 258 -4.02 -17.67 19.30
C GLN A 258 -3.94 -17.17 17.85
N ILE A 259 -3.24 -17.93 17.01
CA ILE A 259 -3.11 -17.63 15.58
C ILE A 259 -4.05 -18.59 14.85
N PHE A 260 -4.97 -18.04 14.07
CA PHE A 260 -5.87 -18.80 13.21
C PHE A 260 -5.44 -18.61 11.77
N PRO A 261 -4.43 -19.38 11.28
CA PRO A 261 -4.03 -19.27 9.89
C PRO A 261 -5.18 -19.77 9.01
N SER A 262 -5.69 -18.92 8.13
CA SER A 262 -6.51 -19.37 7.01
C SER A 262 -5.57 -19.92 5.94
N PRO A 263 -5.89 -21.05 5.28
CA PRO A 263 -5.17 -21.46 4.08
C PRO A 263 -5.22 -20.31 3.07
N ASN A 264 -4.06 -19.84 2.62
CA ASN A 264 -4.00 -18.85 1.57
C ASN A 264 -4.03 -19.60 0.21
N PRO A 265 -5.08 -19.45 -0.61
CA PRO A 265 -5.18 -20.17 -1.88
C PRO A 265 -4.06 -19.80 -2.89
N THR A 266 -3.26 -18.76 -2.61
CA THR A 266 -2.12 -18.35 -3.44
C THR A 266 -0.76 -18.87 -2.94
N SER A 267 -0.68 -19.51 -1.77
CA SER A 267 0.56 -20.19 -1.35
C SER A 267 0.70 -21.51 -2.11
N LYS A 268 1.59 -21.55 -3.10
CA LYS A 268 2.04 -22.80 -3.72
C LYS A 268 3.11 -23.47 -2.87
#